data_AF-A0A941IGI2-F1
#
_entry.id   AF-A0A941IGI2-F1
#
_cell.length_a   1.000
_cell.length_b   1.000
_cell.length_c   1.000
_cell.angle_alpha   90.00
_cell.angle_beta   90.00
_cell.angle_gamma   90.00
#
_symmetry.space_group_name_H-M   'P 1'
#
loop_
_entity.id
_entity.type
_entity.pdbx_description
1 polymer ?
#
loop_
_entity_poly.entity_id
_entity_poly.type
_entity_poly.pdbx_seq_one_letter_code
_entity_poly.pdbx_strand_id
1 'polypeptide(L)'
;MIVYSSPKDRKWDESDVDLVSLFHWVVDIFLETILTGFWMVYFQLFTTLPVFIRDFVDTSDLVQVLKDWSPGLAQFLADANVEQLAHVLPTIAQNYHEGMGNFQELKWQLVNYKVMVPEFVLRSGLQALIEGKLTARALADDWAANYRQVNPEYIVNIGFGFIVLCQVVISAYLQRWRALPVLVFGTIILSSGIALCGLGTDLVTGGGFIALAVIIFSLGEMIASPKSQEYVAAIAPKNKTAMYMGYYFVSMALGNLFAGLLSGWSYSVITKEMQQQRLMWRLFAAIGAATACSLVIFNRWLSKLATSH
;
A
#
# COMPACT_ATOMS: atom_id res chain seq x y z
N MET A 1 7.26 -31.57 -13.16
CA MET A 1 5.92 -31.99 -13.63
C MET A 1 5.66 -33.33 -12.94
N ILE A 2 4.94 -33.34 -11.82
CA ILE A 2 4.61 -34.59 -11.13
C ILE A 2 3.27 -35.03 -11.71
N VAL A 3 3.30 -36.09 -12.51
CA VAL A 3 2.11 -36.76 -13.01
C VAL A 3 1.61 -37.65 -11.87
N TYR A 4 0.48 -37.27 -11.25
CA TYR A 4 -0.29 -38.18 -10.41
C TYR A 4 -0.86 -39.28 -11.31
N SER A 5 -0.24 -40.46 -11.30
CA SER A 5 -0.84 -41.66 -11.87
C SER A 5 -1.93 -42.16 -10.93
N SER A 6 -3.19 -42.10 -11.37
CA SER A 6 -4.31 -42.74 -10.68
C SER A 6 -4.08 -44.26 -10.62
N PRO A 7 -4.06 -44.89 -9.42
CA PRO A 7 -4.04 -46.35 -9.32
C PRO A 7 -5.45 -46.86 -9.60
N LYS A 8 -5.64 -47.50 -10.76
CA LYS A 8 -6.96 -47.93 -11.25
C LYS A 8 -7.63 -49.06 -10.47
N ASP A 9 -6.94 -49.76 -9.57
CA ASP A 9 -7.45 -51.02 -9.00
C ASP A 9 -7.34 -51.13 -7.46
N ARG A 10 -7.11 -50.03 -6.72
CA ARG A 10 -7.14 -50.06 -5.25
C ARG A 10 -8.59 -49.84 -4.77
N LYS A 11 -9.20 -50.85 -4.13
CA LYS A 11 -10.45 -50.66 -3.37
C LYS A 11 -10.12 -49.79 -2.16
N TRP A 12 -10.58 -48.55 -2.18
CA TRP A 12 -10.46 -47.60 -1.08
C TRP A 12 -11.54 -47.90 -0.05
N ASP A 13 -11.16 -48.08 1.21
CA ASP A 13 -12.11 -48.12 2.32
C ASP A 13 -12.71 -46.71 2.51
N GLU A 14 -13.99 -46.60 2.90
CA GLU A 14 -14.67 -45.29 3.04
C GLU A 14 -13.96 -44.40 4.07
N SER A 15 -13.25 -45.00 5.03
CA SER A 15 -12.42 -44.32 6.03
C SER A 15 -11.19 -43.61 5.45
N ASP A 16 -10.61 -44.08 4.34
CA ASP A 16 -9.48 -43.45 3.64
C ASP A 16 -9.92 -42.21 2.84
N VAL A 17 -11.20 -42.15 2.43
CA VAL A 17 -11.77 -41.05 1.64
C VAL A 17 -11.95 -39.79 2.51
N ASP A 18 -12.31 -39.97 3.78
CA ASP A 18 -12.51 -38.86 4.73
C ASP A 18 -11.19 -38.22 5.16
N LEU A 19 -10.14 -39.01 5.41
CA LEU A 19 -8.83 -38.48 5.80
C LEU A 19 -8.15 -37.73 4.65
N VAL A 20 -8.25 -38.23 3.42
CA VAL A 20 -7.67 -37.58 2.23
C VAL A 20 -8.44 -36.31 1.87
N SER A 21 -9.76 -36.30 2.01
CA SER A 21 -10.57 -35.10 1.78
C SER A 21 -10.32 -34.03 2.85
N LEU A 22 -10.25 -34.41 4.13
CA LEU A 22 -9.88 -33.53 5.24
C LEU A 22 -8.48 -32.94 5.03
N PHE A 23 -7.52 -33.75 4.60
CA PHE A 23 -6.17 -33.29 4.30
C PHE A 23 -6.14 -32.21 3.21
N HIS A 24 -6.85 -32.42 2.09
CA HIS A 24 -6.93 -31.40 1.03
C HIS A 24 -7.58 -30.10 1.54
N TRP A 25 -8.63 -30.21 2.35
CA TRP A 25 -9.30 -29.04 2.94
C TRP A 25 -8.37 -28.21 3.82
N VAL A 26 -7.56 -28.88 4.63
CA VAL A 26 -6.54 -28.22 5.46
C VAL A 26 -5.53 -27.48 4.59
N VAL A 27 -4.98 -28.15 3.56
CA VAL A 27 -4.02 -27.54 2.62
C VAL A 27 -4.60 -26.29 1.96
N ASP A 28 -5.85 -26.36 1.50
CA ASP A 28 -6.53 -25.27 0.80
C ASP A 28 -6.75 -24.07 1.74
N ILE A 29 -7.24 -24.27 2.98
CA ILE A 29 -7.40 -23.19 3.97
C ILE A 29 -6.06 -22.51 4.29
N PHE A 30 -4.99 -23.30 4.49
CA PHE A 30 -3.67 -22.75 4.78
C PHE A 30 -3.20 -21.86 3.64
N LEU A 31 -3.39 -22.29 2.39
CA LEU A 31 -3.02 -21.49 1.23
C LEU A 31 -3.87 -20.22 1.12
N GLU A 32 -5.18 -20.32 1.28
CA GLU A 32 -6.10 -19.16 1.26
C GLU A 32 -5.71 -18.11 2.32
N THR A 33 -5.35 -18.56 3.52
CA THR A 33 -4.91 -17.68 4.61
C THR A 33 -3.61 -16.95 4.23
N ILE A 34 -2.65 -17.66 3.63
CA ILE A 34 -1.38 -17.08 3.19
C ILE A 34 -1.60 -16.06 2.07
N LEU A 35 -2.42 -16.40 1.08
CA LEU A 35 -2.76 -15.49 -0.03
C LEU A 35 -3.55 -14.27 0.43
N THR A 36 -4.44 -14.45 1.40
CA THR A 36 -5.14 -13.35 2.08
C THR A 36 -4.14 -12.39 2.72
N GLY A 37 -3.11 -12.90 3.40
CA GLY A 37 -2.03 -12.08 3.96
C GLY A 37 -1.25 -11.28 2.91
N PHE A 38 -0.95 -11.89 1.76
CA PHE A 38 -0.32 -11.19 0.63
C PHE A 38 -1.20 -10.03 0.15
N TRP A 39 -2.47 -10.30 -0.13
CA TRP A 39 -3.42 -9.31 -0.60
C TRP A 39 -3.68 -8.21 0.42
N MET A 40 -3.71 -8.55 1.71
CA MET A 40 -3.88 -7.60 2.80
C MET A 40 -2.78 -6.52 2.80
N VAL A 41 -1.53 -6.92 2.58
CA VAL A 41 -0.40 -5.99 2.49
C VAL A 41 -0.43 -5.23 1.17
N TYR A 42 -0.76 -5.90 0.07
CA TYR A 42 -0.90 -5.29 -1.24
C TYR A 42 -1.90 -4.13 -1.23
N PHE A 43 -3.08 -4.32 -0.64
CA PHE A 43 -4.14 -3.32 -0.64
C PHE A 43 -3.80 -2.07 0.18
N GLN A 44 -2.79 -2.10 1.06
CA GLN A 44 -2.34 -0.93 1.80
C GLN A 44 -1.87 0.22 0.89
N LEU A 45 -1.41 -0.10 -0.32
CA LEU A 45 -1.04 0.90 -1.32
C LEU A 45 -2.24 1.77 -1.75
N PHE A 46 -3.45 1.23 -1.74
CA PHE A 46 -4.66 1.93 -2.22
C PHE A 46 -5.51 2.49 -1.09
N THR A 47 -5.44 1.87 0.09
CA THR A 47 -6.22 2.30 1.25
C THR A 47 -5.44 3.31 2.09
N THR A 48 -4.29 2.90 2.62
CA THR A 48 -3.55 3.68 3.63
C THR A 48 -2.61 4.70 3.00
N LEU A 49 -1.90 4.32 1.94
CA LEU A 49 -0.83 5.17 1.40
C LEU A 49 -1.31 6.56 0.91
N PRO A 50 -2.43 6.71 0.18
CA PRO A 50 -2.84 8.04 -0.29
C PRO A 50 -3.14 9.00 0.88
N VAL A 51 -3.85 8.48 1.89
CA VAL A 51 -4.19 9.23 3.10
C VAL A 51 -2.91 9.58 3.86
N PHE A 52 -1.99 8.62 4.01
CA PHE A 52 -0.71 8.81 4.67
C PHE A 52 0.17 9.87 3.99
N ILE A 53 0.26 9.86 2.66
CA ILE A 53 1.03 10.86 1.90
C ILE A 53 0.46 12.25 2.15
N ARG A 54 -0.84 12.43 1.96
CA ARG A 54 -1.52 13.71 2.20
C ARG A 54 -1.21 14.22 3.60
N ASP A 55 -1.21 13.30 4.55
CA ASP A 55 -1.23 13.64 5.95
C ASP A 55 0.19 13.90 6.51
N PHE A 56 1.17 13.08 6.15
CA PHE A 56 2.46 13.03 6.84
C PHE A 56 3.68 13.28 5.96
N VAL A 57 3.53 13.32 4.64
CA VAL A 57 4.67 13.40 3.72
C VAL A 57 4.73 14.78 3.08
N ASP A 58 5.85 15.47 3.26
CA ASP A 58 6.16 16.67 2.49
C ASP A 58 6.70 16.26 1.10
N THR A 59 5.95 16.62 0.07
CA THR A 59 6.20 16.38 -1.35
C THR A 59 6.65 17.66 -2.08
N SER A 60 7.00 18.72 -1.33
CA SER A 60 7.48 19.99 -1.91
C SER A 60 8.72 19.80 -2.78
N ASP A 61 9.55 18.79 -2.48
CA ASP A 61 10.69 18.37 -3.29
C ASP A 61 10.26 17.96 -4.71
N LEU A 62 9.23 17.12 -4.84
CA LEU A 62 8.65 16.77 -6.12
C LEU A 62 8.06 17.99 -6.82
N VAL A 63 7.36 18.86 -6.10
CA VAL A 63 6.80 20.09 -6.69
C VAL A 63 7.89 20.98 -7.29
N GLN A 64 9.03 21.13 -6.61
CA GLN A 64 10.16 21.91 -7.11
C GLN A 64 10.74 21.29 -8.39
N VAL A 65 10.99 19.98 -8.39
CA VAL A 65 11.48 19.26 -9.58
C VAL A 65 10.50 19.41 -10.76
N LEU A 66 9.19 19.33 -10.50
CA LEU A 66 8.18 19.51 -11.54
C LEU A 66 8.13 20.97 -12.04
N LYS A 67 8.31 21.97 -11.16
CA LYS A 67 8.38 23.39 -11.56
C LYS A 67 9.56 23.64 -12.48
N ASP A 68 10.73 23.07 -12.16
CA ASP A 68 11.95 23.21 -12.96
C ASP A 68 11.81 22.56 -14.34
N TRP A 69 11.08 21.44 -14.43
CA TRP A 69 10.86 20.75 -15.70
C TRP A 69 9.72 21.35 -16.54
N SER A 70 8.57 21.62 -15.93
CA SER A 70 7.41 22.24 -16.58
C SER A 70 6.46 22.88 -15.55
N PRO A 71 6.37 24.22 -15.50
CA PRO A 71 5.47 24.92 -14.58
C PRO A 71 4.00 24.53 -14.73
N GLY A 72 3.53 24.31 -15.96
CA GLY A 72 2.15 23.89 -16.23
C GLY A 72 1.84 22.49 -15.72
N LEU A 73 2.81 21.57 -15.80
CA LEU A 73 2.66 20.22 -15.27
C LEU A 73 2.70 20.22 -13.74
N ALA A 74 3.52 21.07 -13.13
CA ALA A 74 3.51 21.27 -11.69
C ALA A 74 2.16 21.86 -11.21
N GLN A 75 1.53 22.73 -11.99
CA GLN A 75 0.19 23.24 -11.68
C GLN A 75 -0.88 22.14 -11.78
N PHE A 76 -0.80 21.27 -12.79
CA PHE A 76 -1.74 20.16 -12.96
C PHE A 76 -1.62 19.10 -11.85
N LEU A 77 -0.39 18.71 -11.48
CA LEU A 77 -0.14 17.63 -10.52
C LEU A 77 -0.22 18.08 -9.05
N ALA A 78 -0.03 19.37 -8.76
CA ALA A 78 -0.04 19.95 -7.42
C ALA A 78 -1.01 21.15 -7.34
N ASP A 79 -2.18 21.03 -7.96
CA ASP A 79 -3.21 22.08 -7.95
C ASP A 79 -3.81 22.24 -6.54
N ALA A 80 -3.53 23.38 -5.90
CA ALA A 80 -4.02 23.73 -4.57
C ALA A 80 -5.34 24.51 -4.65
N ASN A 81 -6.29 24.22 -3.76
CA ASN A 81 -7.60 24.89 -3.78
C ASN A 81 -7.55 26.22 -3.02
N VAL A 82 -6.99 27.24 -3.67
CA VAL A 82 -6.73 28.55 -3.05
C VAL A 82 -8.01 29.27 -2.64
N GLU A 83 -9.09 29.11 -3.41
CA GLU A 83 -10.38 29.74 -3.11
C GLU A 83 -11.00 29.19 -1.82
N GLN A 84 -11.07 27.85 -1.69
CA GLN A 84 -11.58 27.24 -0.46
C GLN A 84 -10.64 27.48 0.72
N LEU A 85 -9.31 27.46 0.50
CA LEU A 85 -8.34 27.77 1.54
C LEU A 85 -8.57 29.19 2.09
N ALA A 86 -8.70 30.19 1.21
CA ALA A 86 -8.97 31.57 1.61
C ALA A 86 -10.28 31.73 2.39
N HIS A 87 -11.30 30.92 2.09
CA HIS A 87 -12.58 30.93 2.81
C HIS A 87 -12.47 30.34 4.23
N VAL A 88 -11.63 29.33 4.43
CA VAL A 88 -11.52 28.61 5.72
C VAL A 88 -10.45 29.20 6.65
N LEU A 89 -9.45 29.91 6.11
CA LEU A 89 -8.40 30.55 6.89
C LEU A 89 -8.89 31.46 8.04
N PRO A 90 -9.92 32.31 7.89
CA PRO A 90 -10.44 33.12 9.00
C PRO A 90 -10.96 32.27 10.17
N THR A 91 -11.68 31.18 9.89
CA THR A 91 -12.17 30.25 10.91
C THR A 91 -11.02 29.55 11.63
N ILE A 92 -10.01 29.09 10.88
CA ILE A 92 -8.81 28.47 11.46
C ILE A 92 -8.06 29.47 12.36
N ALA A 93 -7.92 30.72 11.92
CA ALA A 93 -7.25 31.76 12.68
C ALA A 93 -8.01 32.12 13.96
N GLN A 94 -9.34 32.18 13.92
CA GLN A 94 -10.16 32.41 15.10
C GLN A 94 -10.03 31.26 16.11
N ASN A 95 -10.13 30.01 15.67
CA ASN A 95 -9.93 28.84 16.54
C ASN A 95 -8.54 28.84 17.19
N TYR A 96 -7.51 29.22 16.45
CA TYR A 96 -6.15 29.41 16.96
C TYR A 96 -6.08 30.50 18.04
N HIS A 97 -6.74 31.64 17.83
CA HIS A 97 -6.74 32.76 18.78
C HIS A 97 -7.45 32.39 20.09
N GLU A 98 -8.58 31.69 20.00
CA GLU A 98 -9.40 31.30 21.14
C GLU A 98 -8.82 30.08 21.91
N GLY A 99 -7.67 29.57 21.45
CA GLY A 99 -7.04 28.38 22.04
C GLY A 99 -7.89 27.11 21.89
N MET A 100 -8.78 27.09 20.89
CA MET A 100 -9.68 25.97 20.64
C MET A 100 -9.01 24.91 19.77
N GLY A 101 -8.85 23.71 20.34
CA GLY A 101 -8.30 22.54 19.67
C GLY A 101 -6.78 22.40 19.79
N ASN A 102 -6.27 21.23 19.43
CA ASN A 102 -4.83 20.98 19.39
C ASN A 102 -4.25 21.64 18.13
N PHE A 103 -3.10 22.32 18.24
CA PHE A 103 -2.43 22.94 17.08
C PHE A 103 -2.16 21.95 15.95
N GLN A 104 -1.93 20.68 16.31
CA GLN A 104 -1.80 19.58 15.36
C GLN A 104 -3.06 19.37 14.52
N GLU A 105 -4.25 19.55 15.09
CA GLU A 105 -5.54 19.43 14.40
C GLU A 105 -5.76 20.55 13.38
N LEU A 106 -5.29 21.77 13.68
CA LEU A 106 -5.30 22.87 12.72
C LEU A 106 -4.42 22.55 11.50
N LYS A 107 -3.24 21.96 11.73
CA LYS A 107 -2.37 21.48 10.65
C LYS A 107 -3.07 20.41 9.80
N TRP A 108 -3.80 19.49 10.43
CA TRP A 108 -4.58 18.45 9.76
C TRP A 108 -5.69 18.99 8.85
N GLN A 109 -6.25 20.16 9.16
CA GLN A 109 -7.26 20.77 8.31
C GLN A 109 -6.65 21.34 7.02
N LEU A 110 -5.45 21.90 7.09
CA LEU A 110 -4.77 22.53 5.96
C LEU A 110 -4.37 21.55 4.86
N VAL A 111 -3.96 20.33 5.23
CA VAL A 111 -3.56 19.31 4.25
C VAL A 111 -4.71 18.88 3.34
N ASN A 112 -5.98 19.05 3.75
CA ASN A 112 -7.14 18.81 2.89
C ASN A 112 -7.25 19.81 1.74
N TYR A 113 -6.63 20.98 1.87
CA TYR A 113 -6.51 21.99 0.82
C TYR A 113 -5.21 21.89 0.04
N LYS A 114 -4.48 20.77 0.21
CA LYS A 114 -3.26 20.39 -0.52
C LYS A 114 -2.07 21.32 -0.26
N VAL A 115 -2.04 21.93 0.92
CA VAL A 115 -0.91 22.72 1.42
C VAL A 115 -0.41 22.14 2.73
N MET A 116 0.91 22.01 2.86
CA MET A 116 1.56 21.55 4.10
C MET A 116 2.50 22.64 4.61
N VAL A 117 1.99 23.48 5.51
CA VAL A 117 2.70 24.66 6.01
C VAL A 117 3.52 24.30 7.25
N PRO A 118 4.81 24.70 7.33
CA PRO A 118 5.63 24.54 8.52
C PRO A 118 5.02 25.27 9.73
N GLU A 119 5.18 24.70 10.92
CA GLU A 119 4.56 25.21 12.15
C GLU A 119 4.87 26.69 12.42
N PHE A 120 6.12 27.12 12.23
CA PHE A 120 6.52 28.51 12.42
C PHE A 120 5.78 29.48 11.46
N VAL A 121 5.64 29.08 10.19
CA VAL A 121 4.98 29.88 9.15
C VAL A 121 3.47 29.90 9.38
N LEU A 122 2.91 28.78 9.84
CA LEU A 122 1.50 28.69 10.20
C LEU A 122 1.17 29.66 11.35
N ARG A 123 1.94 29.63 12.45
CA ARG A 123 1.72 30.52 13.60
C ARG A 123 1.81 31.99 13.23
N SER A 124 2.87 32.36 12.52
CA SER A 124 3.09 33.76 12.10
C SER A 124 2.04 34.24 11.09
N GLY A 125 1.65 33.39 10.13
CA GLY A 125 0.62 33.71 9.14
C GLY A 125 -0.77 33.87 9.76
N LEU A 126 -1.18 32.98 10.66
CA LEU A 126 -2.46 33.10 11.37
C LEU A 126 -2.49 34.36 12.26
N GLN A 127 -1.39 34.66 12.96
CA GLN A 127 -1.30 35.87 13.77
C GLN A 127 -1.37 37.14 12.91
N ALA A 128 -0.71 37.17 11.76
CA ALA A 128 -0.79 38.29 10.83
C ALA A 128 -2.21 38.48 10.24
N LEU A 129 -2.95 37.38 10.05
CA LEU A 129 -4.36 37.43 9.63
C LEU A 129 -5.27 37.99 10.74
N ILE A 130 -5.08 37.57 11.99
CA ILE A 130 -5.83 38.08 13.15
C ILE A 130 -5.57 39.58 13.37
N GLU A 131 -4.31 40.00 13.24
CA GLU A 131 -3.90 41.40 13.38
C GLU A 131 -4.32 42.29 12.19
N GLY A 132 -4.96 41.71 11.17
CA GLY A 132 -5.41 42.44 9.97
C GLY A 132 -4.27 42.92 9.07
N LYS A 133 -3.04 42.42 9.27
CA LYS A 133 -1.85 42.77 8.47
C LYS A 133 -1.88 42.11 7.09
N LEU A 134 -2.54 40.96 6.97
CA LEU A 134 -2.71 40.22 5.72
C LEU A 134 -4.18 39.86 5.51
N THR A 135 -4.60 39.77 4.25
CA THR A 135 -5.91 39.23 3.90
C THR A 135 -5.83 37.70 3.82
N ALA A 136 -6.94 37.02 4.09
CA ALA A 136 -7.01 35.56 3.97
C ALA A 136 -6.65 35.08 2.56
N ARG A 137 -7.03 35.86 1.53
CA ARG A 137 -6.70 35.56 0.14
C ARG A 137 -5.20 35.66 -0.13
N ALA A 138 -4.55 36.75 0.29
CA ALA A 138 -3.12 36.92 0.12
C ALA A 138 -2.31 35.83 0.84
N LEU A 139 -2.75 35.43 2.05
CA LEU A 139 -2.13 34.33 2.79
C LEU A 139 -2.31 32.98 2.08
N ALA A 140 -3.50 32.72 1.52
CA ALA A 140 -3.77 31.51 0.76
C ALA A 140 -2.93 31.43 -0.53
N ASP A 141 -2.79 32.54 -1.27
CA ASP A 141 -1.97 32.62 -2.48
C ASP A 141 -0.49 32.37 -2.15
N ASP A 142 0.04 32.97 -1.07
CA ASP A 142 1.42 32.73 -0.60
C ASP A 142 1.65 31.26 -0.22
N TRP A 143 0.74 30.67 0.55
CA TRP A 143 0.87 29.29 0.98
C TRP A 143 0.74 28.30 -0.17
N ALA A 144 -0.15 28.56 -1.13
CA ALA A 144 -0.27 27.75 -2.33
C ALA A 144 0.97 27.86 -3.23
N ALA A 145 1.64 29.01 -3.28
CA ALA A 145 2.86 29.17 -4.07
C ALA A 145 4.03 28.37 -3.50
N ASN A 146 4.17 28.39 -2.17
CA ASN A 146 5.37 27.91 -1.46
C ASN A 146 5.23 26.52 -0.83
N TYR A 147 4.03 26.11 -0.41
CA TYR A 147 3.80 24.90 0.40
C TYR A 147 2.79 23.92 -0.22
N ARG A 148 2.44 24.09 -1.50
CA ARG A 148 1.58 23.12 -2.21
C ARG A 148 2.23 21.75 -2.31
N GLN A 149 1.39 20.72 -2.31
CA GLN A 149 1.77 19.32 -2.32
C GLN A 149 1.30 18.64 -3.60
N VAL A 150 2.03 17.61 -4.07
CA VAL A 150 1.57 16.74 -5.15
C VAL A 150 0.38 15.92 -4.65
N ASN A 151 -0.68 15.82 -5.47
CA ASN A 151 -1.82 15.01 -5.06
C ASN A 151 -1.39 13.53 -4.87
N PRO A 152 -1.72 12.89 -3.74
CA PRO A 152 -1.30 11.52 -3.45
C PRO A 152 -1.68 10.50 -4.52
N GLU A 153 -2.82 10.69 -5.17
CA GLU A 153 -3.32 9.79 -6.21
C GLU A 153 -2.35 9.73 -7.39
N TYR A 154 -1.72 10.86 -7.75
CA TYR A 154 -0.73 10.88 -8.83
C TYR A 154 0.54 10.13 -8.46
N ILE A 155 0.99 10.20 -7.20
CA ILE A 155 2.16 9.45 -6.73
C ILE A 155 1.89 7.94 -6.79
N VAL A 156 0.70 7.51 -6.36
CA VAL A 156 0.28 6.10 -6.47
C VAL A 156 0.16 5.68 -7.95
N ASN A 157 -0.37 6.55 -8.81
CA ASN A 157 -0.55 6.28 -10.24
C ASN A 157 0.77 6.11 -11.01
N ILE A 158 1.89 6.67 -10.54
CA ILE A 158 3.22 6.37 -11.10
C ILE A 158 3.50 4.86 -11.01
N GLY A 159 3.11 4.21 -9.91
CA GLY A 159 3.25 2.77 -9.75
C GLY A 159 2.44 1.98 -10.78
N PHE A 160 1.18 2.37 -11.03
CA PHE A 160 0.36 1.74 -12.08
C PHE A 160 0.93 1.95 -13.48
N GLY A 161 1.38 3.17 -13.79
CA GLY A 161 2.06 3.45 -15.06
C GLY A 161 3.29 2.58 -15.24
N PHE A 162 4.09 2.42 -14.19
CA PHE A 162 5.25 1.53 -14.21
C PHE A 162 4.87 0.06 -14.46
N ILE A 163 3.82 -0.43 -13.80
CA ILE A 163 3.30 -1.78 -14.04
C ILE A 163 2.89 -1.95 -15.50
N VAL A 164 2.06 -1.06 -16.05
CA VAL A 164 1.59 -1.16 -17.44
C VAL A 164 2.75 -1.22 -18.44
N LEU A 165 3.80 -0.42 -18.22
CA LEU A 165 4.96 -0.36 -19.10
C LEU A 165 5.84 -1.62 -18.99
N CYS A 166 6.05 -2.13 -17.77
CA CYS A 166 7.05 -3.17 -17.52
C CYS A 166 6.49 -4.59 -17.38
N GLN A 167 5.18 -4.76 -17.18
CA GLN A 167 4.54 -6.04 -16.87
C GLN A 167 4.88 -7.14 -17.90
N VAL A 168 4.81 -6.82 -19.19
CA VAL A 168 5.08 -7.79 -20.27
C VAL A 168 6.53 -8.26 -20.22
N VAL A 169 7.48 -7.35 -20.03
CA VAL A 169 8.92 -7.64 -20.00
C VAL A 169 9.27 -8.46 -18.77
N ILE A 170 8.79 -8.04 -17.60
CA ILE A 170 9.05 -8.73 -16.33
C ILE A 170 8.42 -10.13 -16.35
N SER A 171 7.17 -10.26 -16.78
CA SER A 171 6.48 -11.54 -16.86
C SER A 171 7.20 -12.51 -17.81
N ALA A 172 7.61 -12.05 -19.00
CA ALA A 172 8.39 -12.86 -19.95
C ALA A 172 9.72 -13.35 -19.35
N TYR A 173 10.42 -12.50 -18.61
CA TYR A 173 11.68 -12.85 -17.95
C TYR A 173 11.52 -13.89 -16.83
N LEU A 174 10.39 -13.86 -16.11
CA LEU A 174 10.10 -14.72 -14.96
C LEU A 174 9.48 -16.07 -15.34
N GLN A 175 8.94 -16.23 -16.55
CA GLN A 175 8.33 -17.49 -17.02
C GLN A 175 9.29 -18.69 -16.96
N ARG A 176 10.60 -18.47 -17.12
CA ARG A 176 11.62 -19.53 -17.01
C ARG A 176 11.91 -20.00 -15.58
N TRP A 177 11.36 -19.34 -14.57
CA TRP A 177 11.58 -19.66 -13.15
C TRP A 177 10.34 -20.35 -12.56
N ARG A 178 10.57 -21.21 -11.56
CA ARG A 178 9.48 -21.89 -10.82
C ARG A 178 8.61 -20.86 -10.09
N ALA A 179 7.31 -21.13 -10.01
CA ALA A 179 6.34 -20.18 -9.46
C ALA A 179 6.64 -19.75 -8.01
N LEU A 180 6.94 -20.70 -7.13
CA LEU A 180 7.01 -20.43 -5.70
C LEU A 180 8.20 -19.55 -5.26
N PRO A 181 9.46 -19.80 -5.67
CA PRO A 181 10.57 -18.90 -5.33
C PRO A 181 10.36 -17.47 -5.84
N VAL A 182 9.78 -17.32 -7.02
CA VAL A 182 9.46 -16.01 -7.62
C VAL A 182 8.38 -15.30 -6.80
N LEU A 183 7.32 -16.03 -6.41
CA LEU A 183 6.26 -15.50 -5.56
C LEU A 183 6.79 -14.99 -4.20
N VAL A 184 7.63 -15.79 -3.53
CA VAL A 184 8.28 -15.40 -2.27
C VAL A 184 9.16 -14.17 -2.47
N PHE A 185 9.99 -14.17 -3.52
CA PHE A 185 10.89 -13.05 -3.82
C PHE A 185 10.11 -11.75 -4.11
N GLY A 186 9.08 -11.82 -4.94
CA GLY A 186 8.20 -10.67 -5.22
C GLY A 186 7.49 -10.16 -3.96
N THR A 187 7.05 -11.06 -3.08
CA THR A 187 6.41 -10.70 -1.80
C THR A 187 7.38 -9.95 -0.87
N ILE A 188 8.66 -10.36 -0.82
CA ILE A 188 9.70 -9.67 -0.04
C ILE A 188 10.00 -8.28 -0.62
N ILE A 189 10.11 -8.14 -1.95
CA ILE A 189 10.30 -6.85 -2.61
C ILE A 189 9.12 -5.91 -2.32
N LEU A 190 7.90 -6.42 -2.48
CA LEU A 190 6.67 -5.68 -2.19
C LEU A 190 6.66 -5.19 -0.73
N SER A 191 6.97 -6.09 0.22
CA SER A 191 7.02 -5.77 1.66
C SER A 191 8.12 -4.75 1.98
N SER A 192 9.24 -4.79 1.25
CA SER A 192 10.32 -3.81 1.38
C SER A 192 9.86 -2.42 0.90
N GLY A 193 9.13 -2.35 -0.21
CA GLY A 193 8.49 -1.10 -0.67
C GLY A 193 7.56 -0.51 0.39
N ILE A 194 6.70 -1.34 1.00
CA ILE A 194 5.82 -0.93 2.12
C ILE A 194 6.63 -0.43 3.32
N ALA A 195 7.73 -1.09 3.69
CA ALA A 195 8.57 -0.63 4.79
C ALA A 195 9.20 0.74 4.53
N LEU A 196 9.63 0.97 3.28
CA LEU A 196 10.24 2.23 2.86
C LEU A 196 9.25 3.40 2.91
N CYS A 197 7.95 3.18 2.69
CA CYS A 197 6.94 4.23 2.85
C CYS A 197 6.99 4.91 4.22
N GLY A 198 7.35 4.17 5.28
CA GLY A 198 7.45 4.73 6.63
C GLY A 198 8.58 5.73 6.83
N LEU A 199 9.62 5.72 5.98
CA LEU A 199 10.76 6.65 6.09
C LEU A 199 10.48 8.00 5.42
N GLY A 200 9.41 8.12 4.63
CA GLY A 200 9.10 9.35 3.89
C GLY A 200 8.74 10.55 4.77
N THR A 201 8.41 10.35 6.05
CA THR A 201 8.02 11.42 6.98
C THR A 201 9.20 12.22 7.55
N ASP A 202 10.36 11.57 7.67
CA ASP A 202 11.50 12.12 8.39
C ASP A 202 12.52 12.79 7.45
N LEU A 203 12.36 12.60 6.15
CA LEU A 203 13.30 13.03 5.12
C LEU A 203 12.86 14.36 4.51
N VAL A 204 13.84 15.22 4.24
CA VAL A 204 13.62 16.49 3.50
C VAL A 204 13.11 16.23 2.08
N THR A 205 13.46 15.08 1.49
CA THR A 205 12.99 14.61 0.18
C THR A 205 11.90 13.54 0.32
N GLY A 206 10.87 13.86 1.11
CA GLY A 206 9.80 12.90 1.45
C GLY A 206 9.06 12.39 0.21
N GLY A 207 8.68 13.30 -0.70
CA GLY A 207 7.96 12.95 -1.92
C GLY A 207 8.74 12.01 -2.84
N GLY A 208 10.00 12.34 -3.14
CA GLY A 208 10.86 11.48 -3.96
C GLY A 208 11.06 10.09 -3.36
N PHE A 209 11.17 10.00 -2.03
CA PHE A 209 11.34 8.73 -1.35
C PHE A 209 10.08 7.85 -1.42
N ILE A 210 8.90 8.45 -1.23
CA ILE A 210 7.63 7.73 -1.41
C ILE A 210 7.48 7.26 -2.86
N ALA A 211 7.79 8.11 -3.84
CA ALA A 211 7.72 7.72 -5.25
C ALA A 211 8.62 6.50 -5.54
N LEU A 212 9.84 6.47 -4.99
CA LEU A 212 10.73 5.31 -5.08
C LEU A 212 10.15 4.07 -4.38
N ALA A 213 9.58 4.24 -3.19
CA ALA A 213 8.94 3.16 -2.44
C ALA A 213 7.77 2.53 -3.23
N VAL A 214 6.96 3.36 -3.89
CA VAL A 214 5.88 2.92 -4.79
C VAL A 214 6.45 2.14 -5.98
N ILE A 215 7.54 2.60 -6.60
CA ILE A 215 8.18 1.87 -7.70
C ILE A 215 8.70 0.49 -7.25
N ILE A 216 9.35 0.41 -6.08
CA ILE A 216 9.82 -0.85 -5.50
C ILE A 216 8.64 -1.78 -5.20
N PHE A 217 7.56 -1.25 -4.60
CA PHE A 217 6.33 -2.00 -4.37
C PHE A 217 5.76 -2.56 -5.67
N SER A 218 5.62 -1.72 -6.70
CA SER A 218 5.12 -2.10 -8.02
C SER A 218 5.98 -3.17 -8.68
N LEU A 219 7.31 -3.13 -8.51
CA LEU A 219 8.18 -4.20 -8.99
C LEU A 219 7.87 -5.54 -8.30
N GLY A 220 7.67 -5.52 -6.98
CA GLY A 220 7.28 -6.71 -6.22
C GLY A 220 5.94 -7.29 -6.65
N GLU A 221 4.96 -6.42 -6.93
CA GLU A 221 3.63 -6.78 -7.46
C GLU A 221 3.74 -7.53 -8.79
N MET A 222 4.46 -6.95 -9.76
CA MET A 222 4.63 -7.54 -11.10
C MET A 222 5.27 -8.93 -11.05
N ILE A 223 6.12 -9.17 -10.05
CA ILE A 223 6.79 -10.46 -9.82
C ILE A 223 5.81 -11.46 -9.17
N ALA A 224 5.10 -11.03 -8.13
CA ALA A 224 4.30 -11.92 -7.29
C ALA A 224 2.92 -12.25 -7.89
N SER A 225 2.19 -11.26 -8.38
CA SER A 225 0.76 -11.36 -8.72
C SER A 225 0.42 -12.29 -9.90
N PRO A 226 1.16 -12.29 -11.02
CA PRO A 226 0.93 -13.29 -12.08
C PRO A 226 1.27 -14.70 -11.61
N LYS A 227 2.25 -14.80 -10.72
CA LYS A 227 2.83 -16.06 -10.29
C LYS A 227 2.06 -16.74 -9.16
N SER A 228 1.36 -15.97 -8.33
CA SER A 228 0.38 -16.50 -7.38
C SER A 228 -0.79 -17.16 -8.13
N GLN A 229 -1.29 -16.56 -9.20
CA GLN A 229 -2.35 -17.15 -10.04
C GLN A 229 -1.86 -18.43 -10.74
N GLU A 230 -0.65 -18.40 -11.32
CA GLU A 230 -0.02 -19.59 -11.90
C GLU A 230 0.15 -20.71 -10.87
N TYR A 231 0.58 -20.36 -9.64
CA TYR A 231 0.76 -21.32 -8.56
C TYR A 231 -0.56 -22.00 -8.16
N VAL A 232 -1.62 -21.22 -7.94
CA VAL A 232 -2.95 -21.74 -7.59
C VAL A 232 -3.51 -22.60 -8.72
N ALA A 233 -3.36 -22.17 -9.97
CA ALA A 233 -3.80 -22.96 -11.12
C ALA A 233 -3.03 -24.28 -11.26
N ALA A 234 -1.73 -24.28 -10.90
CA ALA A 234 -0.86 -25.46 -11.02
C ALA A 234 -1.12 -26.53 -9.95
N ILE A 235 -1.54 -26.13 -8.75
CA ILE A 235 -1.92 -27.08 -7.68
C ILE A 235 -3.34 -27.61 -7.86
N ALA A 236 -4.17 -26.90 -8.62
CA ALA A 236 -5.57 -27.26 -8.79
C ALA A 236 -5.72 -28.60 -9.53
N PRO A 237 -6.62 -29.50 -9.08
CA PRO A 237 -6.98 -30.70 -9.82
C PRO A 237 -7.52 -30.34 -11.21
N LYS A 238 -7.20 -31.15 -12.24
CA LYS A 238 -7.50 -30.86 -13.66
C LYS A 238 -8.97 -30.51 -13.97
N ASN A 239 -9.92 -30.96 -13.15
CA ASN A 239 -11.35 -30.71 -13.33
C ASN A 239 -11.93 -29.68 -12.33
N LYS A 240 -11.08 -29.06 -11.50
CA LYS A 240 -11.48 -28.12 -10.44
C LYS A 240 -10.73 -26.78 -10.51
N THR A 241 -9.97 -26.51 -11.57
CA THR A 241 -9.20 -25.25 -11.71
C THR A 241 -10.06 -24.01 -11.52
N ALA A 242 -11.28 -23.97 -12.07
CA ALA A 242 -12.20 -22.84 -11.88
C ALA A 242 -12.57 -22.62 -10.40
N MET A 243 -12.77 -23.70 -9.63
CA MET A 243 -13.09 -23.63 -8.20
C MET A 243 -11.91 -23.05 -7.39
N TYR A 244 -10.68 -23.50 -7.68
CA TYR A 244 -9.46 -23.00 -7.05
C TYR A 244 -9.20 -21.52 -7.39
N MET A 245 -9.48 -21.10 -8.61
CA MET A 245 -9.46 -19.68 -8.96
C MET A 245 -10.55 -18.90 -8.22
N GLY A 246 -11.72 -19.50 -7.98
CA GLY A 246 -12.74 -18.93 -7.10
C GLY A 246 -12.20 -18.65 -5.70
N TYR A 247 -11.54 -19.64 -5.08
CA TYR A 247 -10.89 -19.48 -3.77
C TYR A 247 -9.79 -18.41 -3.75
N TYR A 248 -9.05 -18.27 -4.84
CA TYR A 248 -8.09 -17.18 -5.01
C TYR A 248 -8.75 -15.80 -4.92
N PHE A 249 -9.88 -15.60 -5.62
CA PHE A 249 -10.61 -14.34 -5.55
C PHE A 249 -11.27 -14.11 -4.20
N VAL A 250 -11.72 -15.16 -3.51
CA VAL A 250 -12.17 -15.05 -2.11
C VAL A 250 -11.02 -14.58 -1.22
N SER A 251 -9.82 -15.14 -1.37
CA SER A 251 -8.62 -14.72 -0.63
C SER A 251 -8.27 -13.25 -0.90
N MET A 252 -8.42 -12.80 -2.15
CA MET A 252 -8.25 -11.39 -2.52
C MET A 252 -9.29 -10.49 -1.85
N ALA A 253 -10.57 -10.88 -1.86
CA ALA A 253 -11.65 -10.13 -1.23
C ALA A 253 -11.47 -10.02 0.29
N LEU A 254 -11.09 -11.13 0.95
CA LEU A 254 -10.71 -11.15 2.36
C LEU A 254 -9.50 -10.27 2.64
N GLY A 255 -8.49 -10.32 1.76
CA GLY A 255 -7.32 -9.45 1.84
C GLY A 255 -7.71 -7.97 1.84
N ASN A 256 -8.61 -7.56 0.96
CA ASN A 256 -9.12 -6.20 0.92
C ASN A 256 -9.92 -5.82 2.18
N LEU A 257 -10.79 -6.71 2.66
CA LEU A 257 -11.56 -6.51 3.89
C LEU A 257 -10.63 -6.26 5.09
N PHE A 258 -9.69 -7.17 5.31
CA PHE A 258 -8.74 -7.05 6.41
C PHE A 258 -7.78 -5.89 6.22
N ALA A 259 -7.41 -5.55 4.97
CA ALA A 259 -6.60 -4.38 4.70
C ALA A 259 -7.30 -3.10 5.15
N GLY A 260 -8.61 -2.95 4.87
CA GLY A 260 -9.41 -1.82 5.33
C GLY A 260 -9.54 -1.74 6.84
N LEU A 261 -9.81 -2.87 7.51
CA LEU A 261 -9.91 -2.93 8.98
C LEU A 261 -8.56 -2.60 9.65
N LEU A 262 -7.49 -3.23 9.17
CA LEU A 262 -6.14 -3.02 9.67
C LEU A 262 -5.66 -1.59 9.42
N SER A 263 -5.94 -1.05 8.23
CA SER A 263 -5.69 0.35 7.87
C SER A 263 -6.38 1.29 8.84
N GLY A 264 -7.70 1.18 9.01
CA GLY A 264 -8.46 2.06 9.89
C GLY A 264 -7.94 2.08 11.32
N TRP A 265 -7.73 0.91 11.92
CA TRP A 265 -7.22 0.78 13.29
C TRP A 265 -5.78 1.30 13.42
N SER A 266 -4.87 0.86 12.55
CA SER A 266 -3.47 1.27 12.65
C SER A 266 -3.28 2.75 12.34
N TYR A 267 -4.08 3.31 11.43
CA TYR A 267 -4.05 4.73 11.12
C TYR A 267 -4.53 5.57 12.30
N SER A 268 -5.68 5.25 12.91
CA SER A 268 -6.18 6.02 14.06
C SER A 268 -5.25 5.89 15.27
N VAL A 269 -4.94 4.65 15.69
CA VAL A 269 -4.22 4.41 16.94
C VAL A 269 -2.72 4.67 16.77
N ILE A 270 -2.08 4.05 15.77
CA ILE A 270 -0.61 4.10 15.67
C ILE A 270 -0.13 5.44 15.09
N THR A 271 -0.81 5.97 14.08
CA THR A 271 -0.34 7.22 13.43
C THR A 271 -0.88 8.48 14.11
N LYS A 272 -2.19 8.55 14.42
CA LYS A 272 -2.78 9.77 14.98
C LYS A 272 -2.63 9.88 16.50
N GLU A 273 -2.91 8.81 17.25
CA GLU A 273 -2.81 8.86 18.72
C GLU A 273 -1.36 8.71 19.19
N MET A 274 -0.66 7.66 18.74
CA MET A 274 0.70 7.37 19.18
C MET A 274 1.79 8.19 18.47
N GLN A 275 1.47 8.88 17.36
CA GLN A 275 2.44 9.61 16.53
C GLN A 275 3.63 8.73 16.08
N GLN A 276 3.36 7.45 15.75
CA GLN A 276 4.37 6.48 15.31
C GLN A 276 4.12 5.97 13.89
N GLN A 277 4.16 6.88 12.92
CA GLN A 277 3.99 6.63 11.48
C GLN A 277 4.83 5.43 10.98
N ARG A 278 6.10 5.39 11.39
CA ARG A 278 7.03 4.30 11.03
C ARG A 278 6.63 2.93 11.55
N LEU A 279 5.94 2.86 12.69
CA LEU A 279 5.54 1.59 13.28
C LEU A 279 4.42 0.93 12.45
N MET A 280 3.47 1.72 11.94
CA MET A 280 2.39 1.22 11.06
C MET A 280 2.96 0.56 9.80
N TRP A 281 3.86 1.23 9.09
CA TRP A 281 4.46 0.68 7.87
C TRP A 281 5.35 -0.55 8.15
N ARG A 282 6.06 -0.56 9.29
CA ARG A 282 6.81 -1.75 9.74
C ARG A 282 5.88 -2.92 10.09
N LEU A 283 4.71 -2.66 10.67
CA LEU A 283 3.71 -3.69 10.94
C LEU A 283 3.23 -4.34 9.63
N PHE A 284 2.89 -3.55 8.61
CA PHE A 284 2.46 -4.07 7.31
C PHE A 284 3.58 -4.86 6.61
N ALA A 285 4.80 -4.34 6.65
CA ALA A 285 5.97 -5.03 6.11
C ALA A 285 6.26 -6.35 6.87
N ALA A 286 6.07 -6.37 8.20
CA ALA A 286 6.22 -7.58 9.00
C ALA A 286 5.19 -8.64 8.65
N ILE A 287 3.93 -8.25 8.39
CA ILE A 287 2.89 -9.16 7.89
C ILE A 287 3.32 -9.74 6.53
N GLY A 288 3.80 -8.91 5.61
CA GLY A 288 4.25 -9.37 4.30
C GLY A 288 5.47 -10.30 4.36
N ALA A 289 6.44 -10.01 5.24
CA ALA A 289 7.56 -10.90 5.52
C ALA A 289 7.10 -12.22 6.15
N ALA A 290 6.15 -12.18 7.08
CA ALA A 290 5.54 -13.38 7.66
C ALA A 290 4.82 -14.21 6.59
N THR A 291 4.09 -13.58 5.67
CA THR A 291 3.46 -14.25 4.51
C THR A 291 4.49 -14.94 3.63
N ALA A 292 5.61 -14.27 3.31
CA ALA A 292 6.70 -14.86 2.54
C ALA A 292 7.31 -16.09 3.26
N CYS A 293 7.55 -15.99 4.57
CA CYS A 293 8.01 -17.11 5.38
C CYS A 293 7.01 -18.27 5.40
N SER A 294 5.71 -17.97 5.56
CA SER A 294 4.63 -18.96 5.55
C SER A 294 4.55 -19.71 4.23
N LEU A 295 4.72 -19.03 3.09
CA LEU A 295 4.81 -19.68 1.76
C LEU A 295 5.96 -20.69 1.69
N VAL A 296 7.13 -20.34 2.23
CA VAL A 296 8.30 -21.24 2.25
C VAL A 296 8.02 -22.45 3.15
N ILE A 297 7.48 -22.23 4.34
CA ILE A 297 7.15 -23.31 5.29
C ILE A 297 6.10 -24.25 4.68
N PHE A 298 5.03 -23.69 4.13
CA PHE A 298 3.96 -24.43 3.46
C PHE A 298 4.51 -25.32 2.34
N ASN A 299 5.40 -24.78 1.51
CA ASN A 299 6.04 -25.55 0.45
C ASN A 299 6.90 -26.69 0.97
N ARG A 300 7.71 -26.45 2.01
CA ARG A 300 8.54 -27.50 2.62
C ARG A 300 7.68 -28.59 3.23
N TRP A 301 6.58 -28.23 3.88
CA TRP A 301 5.61 -29.16 4.44
C TRP A 301 4.97 -30.03 3.35
N LEU A 302 4.43 -29.42 2.29
CA LEU A 302 3.86 -30.14 1.14
C LEU A 302 4.88 -31.08 0.49
N SER A 303 6.13 -30.64 0.30
CA SER A 303 7.17 -31.47 -0.33
C SER A 303 7.51 -32.72 0.50
N LYS A 304 7.52 -32.61 1.83
CA LYS A 304 7.79 -33.75 2.72
C LYS A 304 6.68 -34.80 2.65
N LEU A 305 5.43 -34.35 2.61
CA LEU A 305 4.25 -35.21 2.50
C LEU A 305 4.21 -35.95 1.15
N ALA A 306 4.69 -35.31 0.08
CA ALA A 306 4.80 -35.95 -1.23
C ALA A 306 5.93 -36.99 -1.32
N THR A 307 6.93 -36.95 -0.43
CA THR A 307 8.04 -37.92 -0.38
C THR A 307 7.83 -39.06 0.61
N SER A 308 6.82 -38.98 1.48
CA SER A 308 6.49 -40.02 2.48
C SER A 308 5.51 -41.08 1.98
N HIS A 309 5.14 -41.05 0.70
CA HIS A 309 4.30 -42.03 -0.01
C HIS A 309 4.99 -42.48 -1.30
#